data_AF-A0A963VVZ7-F1
#
_entry.id   AF-A0A963VVZ7-F1
#
_cell.length_a   1.000
_cell.length_b   1.000
_cell.length_c   1.000
_cell.angle_alpha   90.00
_cell.angle_beta   90.00
_cell.angle_gamma   90.00
#
_symmetry.space_group_name_H-M   'P 1'
#
loop_
_entity.id
_entity.type
_entity.pdbx_description
1 polymer ?
#
loop_
_entity_poly.entity_id
_entity_poly.type
_entity_poly.pdbx_seq_one_letter_code
_entity_poly.pdbx_strand_id
1 'polypeptide(L)'
;MQLKFATYNIRKAVGLDRKRDPERILAILHEIGADVVALQEVDRRLGRRETALPRQMVEEQHWQIVPLAIRPLSIGWHGNALLVRRGIDILDSAIVELPRLEPRGAVRVDLGVGGQRVRVVGMH
;
A
#
# COMPACT_ATOMS: atom_id res chain seq x y z
N MET A 1 14.45 13.13 -13.79
CA MET A 1 13.11 12.55 -13.52
C MET A 1 12.82 12.73 -12.03
N GLN A 2 11.63 13.19 -11.67
CA GLN A 2 11.23 13.44 -10.27
C GLN A 2 10.25 12.35 -9.84
N LEU A 3 10.52 11.69 -8.72
CA LEU A 3 9.63 10.71 -8.10
C LEU A 3 9.03 11.30 -6.83
N LYS A 4 7.72 11.19 -6.66
CA LYS A 4 6.99 11.61 -5.46
C LYS A 4 6.57 10.40 -4.64
N PHE A 5 6.95 10.39 -3.36
CA PHE A 5 6.60 9.35 -2.42
C PHE A 5 5.59 9.87 -1.40
N ALA A 6 4.65 9.03 -1.00
CA ALA A 6 3.75 9.31 0.10
C ALA A 6 3.67 8.11 1.07
N THR A 7 3.41 8.40 2.34
CA THR A 7 3.04 7.38 3.32
C THR A 7 1.77 7.80 4.03
N TYR A 8 0.88 6.85 4.29
CA TYR A 8 -0.40 7.15 4.92
C TYR A 8 -0.93 5.96 5.73
N ASN A 9 -1.06 6.16 7.06
CA ASN A 9 -1.86 5.26 7.89
C ASN A 9 -3.34 5.62 7.72
N ILE A 10 -4.05 4.77 6.98
CA ILE A 10 -5.43 5.05 6.58
C ILE A 10 -6.46 4.67 7.66
N ARG A 11 -6.02 4.10 8.79
CA ARG A 11 -6.90 3.68 9.90
C ARG A 11 -8.08 2.82 9.42
N LYS A 12 -7.82 1.82 8.57
CA LYS A 12 -8.86 1.01 7.87
C LYS A 12 -9.90 1.86 7.13
N ALA A 13 -9.44 2.95 6.51
CA ALA A 13 -10.26 3.96 5.84
C ALA A 13 -11.35 4.60 6.73
N VAL A 14 -11.15 4.64 8.07
CA VAL A 14 -12.13 5.22 9.02
C VAL A 14 -11.75 6.64 9.41
N GLY A 15 -12.55 7.61 8.99
CA GLY A 15 -12.34 9.02 9.29
C GLY A 15 -12.71 9.44 10.72
N LEU A 16 -12.60 10.74 10.98
CA LEU A 16 -13.03 11.36 12.24
C LEU A 16 -14.56 11.30 12.41
N ASP A 17 -15.29 11.23 11.30
CA ASP A 17 -16.72 10.94 11.20
C ASP A 17 -17.08 9.49 11.57
N ARG A 18 -16.08 8.65 11.87
CA ARG A 18 -16.21 7.22 12.19
C ARG A 18 -16.81 6.39 11.06
N LYS A 19 -16.92 6.93 9.85
CA LYS A 19 -17.38 6.19 8.66
C LYS A 19 -16.18 5.61 7.93
N ARG A 20 -16.36 4.41 7.38
CA ARG A 20 -15.38 3.79 6.49
C ARG A 20 -15.64 4.23 5.06
N ASP A 21 -14.63 4.79 4.43
CA ASP A 21 -14.75 5.42 3.12
C ASP A 21 -13.44 5.23 2.32
N PRO A 22 -13.34 4.17 1.50
CA PRO A 22 -12.16 3.92 0.68
C PRO A 22 -11.97 4.97 -0.42
N GLU A 23 -13.04 5.56 -0.94
CA GLU A 23 -12.98 6.56 -2.01
C GLU A 23 -12.28 7.82 -1.53
N ARG A 24 -12.54 8.24 -0.29
CA ARG A 24 -11.81 9.33 0.36
C ARG A 24 -10.31 9.12 0.38
N ILE A 25 -9.87 7.91 0.68
CA ILE A 25 -8.44 7.57 0.68
C ILE A 25 -7.87 7.72 -0.73
N LEU A 26 -8.55 7.14 -1.74
CA LEU A 26 -8.11 7.23 -3.13
C LEU A 26 -8.08 8.66 -3.66
N ALA A 27 -9.07 9.48 -3.31
CA ALA A 27 -9.13 10.90 -3.67
C ALA A 27 -7.93 11.68 -3.09
N ILE A 28 -7.57 11.44 -1.82
CA ILE A 28 -6.39 12.05 -1.18
C ILE A 28 -5.10 11.62 -1.90
N LEU A 29 -4.94 10.33 -2.20
CA LEU A 29 -3.74 9.85 -2.92
C LEU A 29 -3.63 10.46 -4.32
N HIS A 30 -4.77 10.68 -5.00
CA HIS A 30 -4.83 11.33 -6.28
C HIS A 30 -4.46 12.82 -6.19
N GLU A 31 -5.00 13.56 -5.21
CA GLU A 31 -4.67 14.97 -4.96
C GLU A 31 -3.18 15.16 -4.67
N ILE A 32 -2.58 14.29 -3.85
CA ILE A 32 -1.14 14.30 -3.59
C ILE A 32 -0.35 14.07 -4.89
N GLY A 33 -0.91 13.27 -5.81
CA GLY A 33 -0.28 12.93 -7.08
C GLY A 33 1.04 12.20 -6.87
N ALA A 34 1.09 11.29 -5.89
CA ALA A 34 2.27 10.45 -5.62
C ALA A 34 2.55 9.49 -6.79
N ASP A 35 3.76 8.96 -6.84
CA ASP A 35 4.17 7.89 -7.75
C ASP A 35 4.32 6.54 -7.04
N VAL A 36 4.64 6.60 -5.73
CA VAL A 36 4.73 5.43 -4.86
C VAL A 36 4.10 5.78 -3.51
N VAL A 37 3.24 4.91 -3.00
CA VAL A 37 2.53 5.10 -1.73
C VAL A 37 2.75 3.91 -0.82
N ALA A 38 3.22 4.16 0.40
CA ALA A 38 3.20 3.19 1.49
C ALA A 38 1.94 3.40 2.35
N LEU A 39 1.08 2.39 2.42
CA LEU A 39 -0.15 2.43 3.21
C LEU A 39 -0.03 1.55 4.46
N GLN A 40 -0.48 2.06 5.60
CA GLN A 40 -0.58 1.32 6.86
C GLN A 40 -2.04 1.17 7.30
N GLU A 41 -2.31 0.10 8.07
CA GLU A 41 -3.66 -0.30 8.50
C GLU A 41 -4.64 -0.54 7.36
N VAL A 42 -4.17 -1.15 6.27
CA VAL A 42 -5.02 -1.44 5.11
C VAL A 42 -6.02 -2.55 5.34
N ASP A 43 -5.77 -3.46 6.28
CA ASP A 43 -6.65 -4.60 6.55
C ASP A 43 -7.53 -4.37 7.79
N ARG A 44 -8.76 -4.91 7.75
CA ARG A 44 -9.65 -4.98 8.93
C ARG A 44 -9.08 -5.94 9.97
N ARG A 45 -9.36 -5.68 11.26
CA ARG A 45 -8.85 -6.50 12.39
C ARG A 45 -9.71 -7.73 12.69
N LEU A 46 -11.01 -7.67 12.38
CA LEU A 46 -12.00 -8.69 12.75
C LEU A 46 -12.46 -9.47 11.52
N GLY A 47 -13.02 -10.67 11.77
CA GLY A 47 -13.57 -11.53 10.73
C GLY A 47 -12.52 -11.97 9.70
N ARG A 48 -12.87 -11.90 8.42
CA ARG A 48 -12.01 -12.33 7.30
C ARG A 48 -10.78 -11.46 7.05
N ARG A 49 -10.59 -10.38 7.84
CA ARG A 49 -9.47 -9.42 7.72
C ARG A 49 -9.28 -8.90 6.30
N GLU A 50 -10.39 -8.64 5.64
CA GLU A 50 -10.42 -8.06 4.30
C GLU A 50 -9.81 -6.66 4.30
N THR A 51 -9.26 -6.27 3.14
CA THR A 51 -8.79 -4.91 2.90
C THR A 51 -9.92 -3.89 3.11
N ALA A 52 -9.59 -2.77 3.75
CA ALA A 52 -10.43 -1.58 3.79
C ALA A 52 -10.41 -0.80 2.47
N LEU A 53 -9.47 -1.12 1.59
CA LEU A 53 -9.28 -0.54 0.27
C LEU A 53 -9.44 -1.63 -0.80
N PRO A 54 -10.65 -1.82 -1.37
CA PRO A 54 -10.93 -2.90 -2.31
C PRO A 54 -9.98 -2.88 -3.52
N ARG A 55 -9.45 -4.06 -3.88
CA ARG A 55 -8.49 -4.22 -4.99
C ARG A 55 -8.99 -3.61 -6.29
N GLN A 56 -10.24 -3.90 -6.65
CA GLN A 56 -10.88 -3.37 -7.85
C GLN A 56 -10.88 -1.84 -7.87
N MET A 57 -11.20 -1.17 -6.76
CA MET A 57 -11.20 0.30 -6.69
C MET A 57 -9.79 0.89 -6.85
N VAL A 58 -8.74 0.20 -6.39
CA VAL A 58 -7.35 0.64 -6.59
C VAL A 58 -6.94 0.46 -8.06
N GLU A 59 -7.31 -0.67 -8.66
CA GLU A 59 -6.96 -1.01 -10.04
C GLU A 59 -7.78 -0.25 -11.08
N GLU A 60 -8.99 0.19 -10.76
CA GLU A 60 -9.74 1.12 -11.60
C GLU A 60 -9.04 2.49 -11.69
N GLN A 61 -8.12 2.79 -10.76
CA GLN A 61 -7.34 4.01 -10.72
C GLN A 61 -5.97 3.86 -11.41
N HIS A 62 -5.16 4.92 -11.41
CA HIS A 62 -3.82 4.96 -12.00
C HIS A 62 -2.73 4.17 -11.23
N TRP A 63 -3.14 3.28 -10.32
CA TRP A 63 -2.27 2.57 -9.39
C TRP A 63 -2.22 1.07 -9.69
N GLN A 64 -1.09 0.45 -9.42
CA GLN A 64 -0.90 -0.99 -9.33
C GLN A 64 -0.53 -1.35 -7.89
N ILE A 65 -1.12 -2.44 -7.39
CA ILE A 65 -0.82 -2.96 -6.06
C ILE A 65 0.44 -3.81 -6.17
N VAL A 66 1.45 -3.53 -5.36
CA VAL A 66 2.66 -4.37 -5.32
C VAL A 66 2.25 -5.77 -4.86
N PRO A 67 2.61 -6.83 -5.61
CA PRO A 67 2.19 -8.20 -5.32
C PRO A 67 2.94 -8.78 -4.12
N LEU A 68 2.47 -8.42 -2.92
CA LEU A 68 3.01 -8.85 -1.62
C LEU A 68 2.08 -9.85 -0.90
N ALA A 69 0.82 -9.93 -1.36
CA ALA A 69 -0.27 -10.51 -0.59
C ALA A 69 -0.27 -12.04 -0.64
N ILE A 70 -0.08 -12.65 0.54
CA ILE A 70 -0.20 -14.10 0.78
C ILE A 70 -1.68 -14.53 0.91
N ARG A 71 -2.60 -13.59 1.16
CA ARG A 71 -4.03 -13.86 1.43
C ARG A 71 -4.95 -13.27 0.36
N PRO A 72 -6.01 -13.99 -0.07
CA PRO A 72 -6.87 -13.55 -1.18
C PRO A 72 -7.60 -12.21 -0.97
N LEU A 73 -7.87 -11.83 0.29
CA LEU A 73 -8.70 -10.66 0.62
C LEU A 73 -7.89 -9.46 1.10
N SER A 74 -6.57 -9.57 1.17
CA SER A 74 -5.67 -8.48 1.57
C SER A 74 -4.90 -7.98 0.35
N ILE A 75 -4.55 -6.71 0.38
CA ILE A 75 -3.68 -6.09 -0.63
C ILE A 75 -2.22 -5.97 -0.14
N GLY A 76 -1.90 -6.60 0.99
CA GLY A 76 -0.63 -6.39 1.66
C GLY A 76 -0.28 -7.46 2.69
N TRP A 77 0.60 -7.09 3.62
CA TRP A 77 1.10 -7.97 4.67
C TRP A 77 1.19 -7.23 6.01
N HIS A 78 0.64 -7.84 7.07
CA HIS A 78 0.52 -7.22 8.41
C HIS A 78 -0.10 -5.80 8.38
N GLY A 79 -1.03 -5.54 7.46
CA GLY A 79 -1.68 -4.24 7.29
C GLY A 79 -0.82 -3.19 6.59
N ASN A 80 0.32 -3.57 6.02
CA ASN A 80 1.14 -2.73 5.15
C ASN A 80 0.91 -3.09 3.68
N ALA A 81 0.75 -2.08 2.82
CA ALA A 81 0.71 -2.26 1.37
C ALA A 81 1.54 -1.18 0.67
N LEU A 82 2.00 -1.49 -0.54
CA LEU A 82 2.65 -0.54 -1.43
C LEU A 82 1.80 -0.40 -2.70
N LEU A 83 1.52 0.83 -3.08
CA LEU A 83 0.94 1.18 -4.37
C LEU A 83 2.00 1.88 -5.22
N VAL A 84 2.05 1.54 -6.50
CA VAL A 84 2.99 2.12 -7.45
C VAL A 84 2.20 2.63 -8.64
N ARG A 85 2.54 3.79 -9.19
CA ARG A 85 1.85 4.33 -10.37
C ARG A 85 2.02 3.36 -11.54
N ARG A 86 0.98 3.20 -12.36
CA ARG A 86 1.09 2.47 -13.63
C ARG A 86 2.18 3.08 -14.51
N GLY A 87 2.97 2.22 -15.15
CA GLY A 87 4.10 2.62 -15.98
C GLY A 87 5.45 2.72 -15.24
N ILE A 88 5.48 2.54 -13.93
CA ILE A 88 6.72 2.29 -13.18
C ILE A 88 6.91 0.78 -13.06
N ASP A 89 8.08 0.28 -13.44
CA ASP A 89 8.37 -1.14 -13.44
C ASP A 89 8.60 -1.64 -12.00
N ILE A 90 7.91 -2.72 -11.64
CA ILE A 90 8.19 -3.48 -10.41
C ILE A 90 9.19 -4.58 -10.79
N LEU A 91 10.41 -4.47 -10.28
CA LEU A 91 11.50 -5.41 -10.57
C LEU A 91 11.52 -6.60 -9.60
N ASP A 92 11.25 -6.34 -8.32
CA ASP A 92 11.17 -7.35 -7.26
C ASP A 92 10.26 -6.85 -6.14
N SER A 93 9.67 -7.76 -5.37
CA SER A 93 8.91 -7.41 -4.16
C SER A 93 9.00 -8.52 -3.13
N ALA A 94 9.16 -8.14 -1.87
CA ALA A 94 9.35 -9.10 -0.79
C ALA A 94 8.76 -8.60 0.52
N ILE A 95 8.42 -9.55 1.40
CA ILE A 95 8.19 -9.29 2.82
C ILE A 95 9.55 -9.16 3.50
N VAL A 96 9.67 -8.20 4.41
CA VAL A 96 10.85 -8.03 5.26
C VAL A 96 10.50 -8.56 6.64
N GLU A 97 11.14 -9.66 7.02
CA GLU A 97 10.99 -10.21 8.37
C GLU A 97 11.62 -9.27 9.40
N LEU A 98 10.87 -8.98 10.46
CA LEU A 98 11.32 -8.15 11.57
C LEU A 98 11.49 -9.02 12.84
N PRO A 99 12.51 -8.76 13.68
CA PRO A 99 12.64 -9.39 14.99
C PRO A 99 11.39 -9.15 15.85
N ARG A 100 10.84 -10.19 16.50
CA ARG A 100 9.47 -10.16 17.01
C ARG A 100 9.38 -10.02 18.54
N LEU A 101 8.72 -8.96 18.99
CA LEU A 101 8.01 -8.87 20.29
C LEU A 101 6.51 -8.57 20.09
N GLU A 102 6.16 -7.91 18.97
CA GLU A 102 4.80 -7.62 18.51
C GLU A 102 4.63 -8.05 17.04
N PRO A 103 3.39 -8.25 16.54
CA PRO A 103 3.12 -8.66 15.15
C PRO A 103 3.25 -7.49 14.15
N ARG A 104 4.42 -6.84 14.13
CA ARG A 104 4.80 -5.80 13.18
C ARG A 104 5.20 -6.41 11.85
N GLY A 105 5.12 -5.61 10.78
CA GLY A 105 5.56 -6.06 9.48
C GLY A 105 6.15 -4.95 8.62
N ALA A 106 7.02 -5.35 7.71
CA ALA A 106 7.56 -4.51 6.67
C ALA A 106 7.44 -5.19 5.31
N VAL A 107 7.22 -4.39 4.28
CA VAL A 107 7.12 -4.83 2.89
C VAL A 107 8.07 -3.99 2.04
N ARG A 108 8.62 -4.61 1.00
CA ARG A 108 9.63 -4.02 0.12
C ARG A 108 9.22 -4.17 -1.34
N VAL A 109 9.49 -3.14 -2.12
CA VAL A 109 9.48 -3.20 -3.58
C VAL A 109 10.76 -2.60 -4.14
N ASP A 110 11.31 -3.23 -5.18
CA ASP A 110 12.37 -2.68 -5.99
C ASP A 110 11.77 -2.24 -7.32
N LEU A 111 12.01 -0.99 -7.69
CA LEU A 111 11.42 -0.32 -8.85
C LEU A 111 12.48 0.00 -9.90
N GLY A 112 12.11 -0.13 -11.17
CA GLY A 112 12.89 0.35 -12.30
C GLY A 112 12.37 1.72 -12.71
N VAL A 113 13.19 2.76 -12.56
CA VAL A 113 12.76 4.12 -12.87
C VAL A 113 13.90 4.87 -13.56
N GLY A 114 13.70 5.25 -14.83
CA GLY A 114 14.70 5.99 -15.60
C GLY A 114 16.06 5.27 -15.73
N GLY A 115 16.06 3.94 -15.81
CA GLY A 115 17.27 3.12 -15.85
C GLY A 115 17.96 2.90 -14.49
N GLN A 116 17.41 3.44 -13.41
CA GLN A 116 17.91 3.25 -12.05
C GLN A 116 17.02 2.30 -11.25
N ARG A 117 17.62 1.55 -10.32
CA ARG A 117 16.89 0.71 -9.36
C ARG A 117 16.66 1.49 -8.07
N VAL A 118 15.40 1.61 -7.66
CA VAL A 118 14.99 2.28 -6.41
C VAL A 118 14.30 1.28 -5.50
N ARG A 119 14.79 1.11 -4.27
CA ARG A 119 14.17 0.26 -3.25
C ARG A 119 13.30 1.10 -2.32
N VAL A 120 12.06 0.67 -2.13
CA VAL A 120 11.11 1.30 -1.20
C VAL A 120 10.68 0.28 -0.17
N VAL A 121 10.67 0.69 1.10
CA VAL A 121 10.25 -0.14 2.23
C VAL A 121 9.14 0.58 2.97
N GLY A 122 7.99 -0.08 3.17
CA GLY A 122 6.90 0.39 4.00
C GLY A 122 6.80 -0.46 5.27
N MET A 123 6.58 0.17 6.42
CA MET A 123 6.47 -0.52 7.71
C MET A 123 5.51 0.20 8.66
N HIS A 124 5.02 -0.54 9.66
CA HIS A 124 4.18 -0.04 10.75
C HIS A 124 4.36 -0.88 12.01
#